data_AF-A0A9Q4G8D1-F1
#
_entry.id   AF-A0A9Q4G8D1-F1
#
_cell.length_a   1.000
_cell.length_b   1.000
_cell.length_c   1.000
_cell.angle_alpha   90.00
_cell.angle_beta   90.00
_cell.angle_gamma   90.00
#
_symmetry.space_group_name_H-M   'P 1'
#
loop_
_entity.id
_entity.type
_entity.pdbx_description
1 polymer ?
#
loop_
_entity_poly.entity_id
_entity_poly.type
_entity_poly.pdbx_seq_one_letter_code
_entity_poly.pdbx_strand_id
1 'polypeptide(L)'
;MNLRSIFSLPGGGSRQNSAGSFNVNRIRKDFPILGLNIKGKKLIYLDNAATTQKPELVIRAIQDYYHNLNSNINRGVHYLSEHATLAYENARRKVREYINAQASHEIIFLRGATEAINLVAYSYGRMNIKEGDEVLISAMEHHANIVPWQVVCREKNARLRIIPMDSKGDLILDDLENLINEKTRIVAVVQVSNSLGTINPVKVIIDKAHEKGVPVLIDGSQAIPHGKVDVQELDCDFYAFSGHKLYGPTGIGVLYAKSRFLEAMEPYQTGGDMIKLVTFEKTTYNDLPYKFEAGTQNIEGAIGMGYAIDYLNSIPFEEAVRHEHELLFYAESRIRELGGIEIIGQSEHKAPVISLVMDGLHPHDIGTLLDAEGIAIRTGHHCTQPVMQFFKVPATARVSIAFYNTKEEMDQLVLSLKKIMEFKMTGSRQNIQSEKINEIYQEAIMEHDRNPHNFKACFDCSHSDEGFNPFCGDHIVLYLDVENNLIRDITFQGELCAIAKSSASIMTDMLKGKTLKEAEGLFNRFYGAFSSGNNSRITKGNLGDLTIYSSIQHSPARMKCAYLPWQTMTNLISHIGTLTAEQHNYEV
;
A
#
# COMPACT_ATOMS: atom_id res chain seq x y z
N MET A 1 0.76 -19.59 24.11
CA MET A 1 2.20 -19.65 23.80
C MET A 1 2.82 -18.36 24.33
N ASN A 2 3.91 -18.45 25.10
CA ASN A 2 4.46 -17.33 25.88
C ASN A 2 5.11 -16.29 24.94
N LEU A 3 4.95 -14.99 25.23
CA LEU A 3 5.38 -13.78 24.50
C LEU A 3 6.87 -13.67 24.08
N ARG A 4 7.64 -14.76 24.21
CA ARG A 4 9.10 -14.81 24.15
C ARG A 4 9.67 -15.30 22.81
N SER A 5 8.90 -15.48 21.73
CA SER A 5 9.50 -16.04 20.49
C SER A 5 9.46 -15.14 19.26
N ILE A 6 8.73 -14.02 19.28
CA ILE A 6 8.73 -13.05 18.16
C ILE A 6 9.45 -11.75 18.53
N PHE A 7 9.48 -11.37 19.82
CA PHE A 7 10.12 -10.15 20.34
C PHE A 7 10.88 -10.35 21.67
N SER A 8 11.40 -11.54 21.97
CA SER A 8 12.22 -11.71 23.18
C SER A 8 13.52 -10.90 23.09
N LEU A 9 13.61 -9.85 23.89
CA LEU A 9 14.87 -9.29 24.40
C LEU A 9 15.67 -10.44 25.07
N PRO A 10 16.88 -10.79 24.59
CA PRO A 10 17.70 -11.77 25.27
C PRO A 10 18.19 -11.20 26.61
N GLY A 11 17.84 -11.90 27.68
CA GLY A 11 18.52 -11.76 28.97
C GLY A 11 20.00 -12.12 28.83
N GLY A 12 20.85 -11.18 29.25
CA GLY A 12 22.30 -11.24 29.48
C GLY A 12 23.07 -12.52 29.10
N GLY A 13 23.96 -12.39 28.10
CA GLY A 13 24.91 -13.44 27.72
C GLY A 13 25.92 -13.02 26.64
N SER A 14 26.74 -12.00 26.95
CA SER A 14 28.06 -11.67 26.38
C SER A 14 28.39 -11.97 24.89
N ARG A 15 28.28 -10.94 24.05
CA ARG A 15 29.39 -10.43 23.19
C ARG A 15 29.21 -8.91 23.05
N GLN A 16 29.98 -8.14 23.83
CA GLN A 16 30.08 -6.69 23.67
C GLN A 16 30.80 -6.38 22.36
N ASN A 17 30.05 -6.12 21.29
CA ASN A 17 30.51 -5.18 20.28
C ASN A 17 30.19 -3.78 20.81
N SER A 18 31.20 -2.93 20.89
CA SER A 18 31.13 -1.56 21.39
C SER A 18 30.39 -0.61 20.43
N ALA A 19 29.16 -0.95 20.02
CA ALA A 19 28.25 0.00 19.42
C ALA A 19 27.74 0.91 20.55
N GLY A 20 27.98 2.23 20.43
CA GLY A 20 27.43 3.19 21.39
C GLY A 20 25.89 3.12 21.44
N SER A 21 25.29 3.59 22.53
CA SER A 21 23.83 3.64 22.71
C SER A 21 23.12 4.28 21.51
N PHE A 22 21.91 3.79 21.18
CA PHE A 22 21.09 4.33 20.10
C PHE A 22 20.88 5.84 20.25
N ASN A 23 21.19 6.59 19.19
CA ASN A 23 21.02 8.04 19.16
C ASN A 23 20.35 8.45 17.85
N VAL A 24 19.05 8.74 17.94
CA VAL A 24 18.23 9.11 16.79
C VAL A 24 18.78 10.32 16.02
N ASN A 25 19.31 11.33 16.69
CA ASN A 25 19.84 12.54 16.05
C ASN A 25 21.12 12.27 15.24
N ARG A 26 21.90 11.26 15.63
CA ARG A 26 23.04 10.79 14.82
C ARG A 26 22.54 10.00 13.61
N ILE A 27 21.66 9.02 13.83
CA ILE A 27 21.11 8.14 12.78
C ILE A 27 20.39 8.94 11.70
N ARG A 28 19.63 9.98 12.07
CA ARG A 28 18.94 10.86 11.11
C ARG A 28 19.86 11.51 10.10
N LYS A 29 21.14 11.75 10.45
CA LYS A 29 22.11 12.34 9.52
C LYS A 29 22.49 11.39 8.38
N ASP A 30 22.29 10.10 8.57
CA ASP A 30 22.52 9.10 7.53
C ASP A 30 21.43 9.15 6.46
N PHE A 31 20.27 9.78 6.72
CA PHE A 31 19.14 9.86 5.80
C PHE A 31 19.04 11.28 5.20
N PRO A 32 19.73 11.58 4.09
CA PRO A 32 19.84 12.95 3.57
C PRO A 32 18.49 13.59 3.26
N ILE A 33 17.50 12.81 2.82
CA ILE A 33 16.16 13.29 2.47
C ILE A 33 15.38 13.88 3.66
N LEU A 34 15.70 13.48 4.90
CA LEU A 34 15.05 14.04 6.10
C LEU A 34 15.46 15.49 6.38
N GLY A 35 16.50 16.00 5.69
CA GLY A 35 16.92 17.39 5.75
C GLY A 35 16.14 18.34 4.84
N LEU A 36 15.18 17.84 4.04
CA LEU A 36 14.42 18.65 3.10
C LEU A 36 13.46 19.62 3.81
N ASN A 37 13.26 20.78 3.19
CA ASN A 37 12.20 21.72 3.54
C ASN A 37 11.06 21.63 2.51
N ILE A 38 9.86 21.29 2.95
CA ILE A 38 8.64 21.22 2.16
C ILE A 38 7.77 22.42 2.53
N LYS A 39 7.45 23.27 1.55
CA LYS A 39 6.59 24.47 1.75
C LYS A 39 7.05 25.37 2.90
N GLY A 40 8.37 25.56 3.02
CA GLY A 40 8.97 26.38 4.09
C GLY A 40 9.02 25.73 5.47
N LYS A 41 8.59 24.46 5.61
CA LYS A 41 8.63 23.68 6.85
C LYS A 41 9.58 22.49 6.70
N LYS A 42 10.20 22.04 7.79
CA LYS A 42 11.03 20.82 7.77
C LYS A 42 10.15 19.60 7.50
N LEU A 43 10.65 18.67 6.68
CA LEU A 43 9.96 17.40 6.42
C LEU A 43 9.83 16.58 7.70
N ILE A 44 8.59 16.16 8.01
CA ILE A 44 8.28 15.12 8.99
C ILE A 44 7.70 13.93 8.21
N TYR A 45 8.52 12.90 7.99
CA TYR A 45 8.13 11.76 7.16
C TYR A 45 7.57 10.61 8.00
N LEU A 46 6.26 10.36 7.88
CA LEU A 46 5.50 9.35 8.64
C LEU A 46 4.69 8.41 7.72
N ASP A 47 5.17 8.17 6.49
CA ASP A 47 4.62 7.17 5.55
C ASP A 47 5.58 5.96 5.35
N ASN A 48 6.27 5.57 6.41
CA ASN A 48 7.27 4.51 6.41
C ASN A 48 6.71 3.13 6.04
N ALA A 49 5.43 2.85 6.37
CA ALA A 49 4.77 1.60 6.00
C ALA A 49 4.47 1.51 4.49
N ALA A 50 4.48 2.63 3.75
CA ALA A 50 4.48 2.59 2.29
C ALA A 50 5.89 2.38 1.74
N THR A 51 6.87 3.17 2.19
CA THR A 51 8.28 2.99 1.85
C THR A 51 9.13 3.71 2.90
N THR A 52 10.27 3.12 3.28
CA THR A 52 11.20 3.81 4.20
C THR A 52 12.15 4.72 3.42
N GLN A 53 12.83 5.63 4.11
CA GLN A 53 13.91 6.42 3.50
C GLN A 53 15.21 5.63 3.44
N LYS A 54 16.17 6.11 2.64
CA LYS A 54 17.40 5.37 2.33
C LYS A 54 18.58 6.01 3.05
N PRO A 55 19.41 5.23 3.76
CA PRO A 55 20.63 5.77 4.32
C PRO A 55 21.63 6.03 3.18
N GLU A 56 22.51 7.00 3.37
CA GLU A 56 23.55 7.41 2.44
C GLU A 56 24.41 6.22 2.00
N LEU A 57 24.64 5.24 2.88
CA LEU A 57 25.36 4.00 2.58
C LEU A 57 24.72 3.23 1.40
N VAL A 58 23.40 3.12 1.37
CA VAL A 58 22.67 2.42 0.30
C VAL A 58 22.73 3.21 -1.00
N ILE A 59 22.59 4.53 -0.92
CA ILE A 59 22.65 5.43 -2.08
C ILE A 59 24.03 5.31 -2.74
N ARG A 60 25.10 5.39 -1.95
CA ARG A 60 26.47 5.26 -2.44
C ARG A 60 26.77 3.89 -3.02
N ALA A 61 26.28 2.81 -2.40
CA ALA A 61 26.48 1.47 -2.94
C ALA A 61 25.93 1.32 -4.38
N ILE A 62 24.76 1.92 -4.65
CA ILE A 62 24.17 1.91 -5.99
C ILE A 62 24.99 2.80 -6.95
N GLN A 63 25.42 3.98 -6.51
CA GLN A 63 26.29 4.85 -7.30
C GLN A 63 27.62 4.17 -7.64
N ASP A 64 28.26 3.56 -6.66
CA ASP A 64 29.53 2.86 -6.80
C ASP A 64 29.42 1.66 -7.74
N TYR A 65 28.29 0.93 -7.70
CA TYR A 65 28.02 -0.11 -8.69
C TYR A 65 28.04 0.45 -10.11
N TYR A 66 27.29 1.53 -10.38
CA TYR A 66 27.24 2.10 -11.73
C TYR A 66 28.55 2.75 -12.17
N HIS A 67 29.29 3.37 -11.25
CA HIS A 67 30.57 3.99 -11.56
C HIS A 67 31.68 2.96 -11.80
N ASN A 68 31.69 1.85 -11.05
CA ASN A 68 32.89 1.00 -10.94
C ASN A 68 32.68 -0.49 -11.21
N LEU A 69 31.44 -1.00 -11.21
CA LEU A 69 31.16 -2.45 -11.27
C LEU A 69 30.12 -2.87 -12.32
N ASN A 70 29.40 -1.94 -12.96
CA ASN A 70 28.28 -2.28 -13.83
C ASN A 70 28.64 -3.26 -14.94
N SER A 71 28.02 -4.43 -14.88
CA SER A 71 28.04 -5.46 -15.91
C SER A 71 26.92 -6.46 -15.66
N ASN A 72 26.61 -7.26 -16.67
CA ASN A 72 25.70 -8.39 -16.46
C ASN A 72 26.40 -9.51 -15.66
N ILE A 73 25.63 -10.31 -14.94
CA ILE A 73 26.11 -11.33 -14.00
C ILE A 73 26.14 -12.75 -14.62
N ASN A 74 26.70 -13.71 -13.89
CA ASN A 74 26.72 -15.17 -14.15
C ASN A 74 27.61 -15.66 -15.31
N ARG A 75 27.48 -15.07 -16.51
CA ARG A 75 28.02 -15.66 -17.76
C ARG A 75 29.29 -15.01 -18.28
N GLY A 76 29.69 -13.85 -17.75
CA GLY A 76 30.88 -13.14 -18.19
C GLY A 76 32.13 -13.60 -17.43
N VAL A 77 33.17 -13.94 -18.18
CA VAL A 77 34.50 -14.32 -17.64
C VAL A 77 35.45 -13.12 -17.49
N HIS A 78 34.95 -11.90 -17.73
CA HIS A 78 35.74 -10.69 -17.62
C HIS A 78 35.57 -10.08 -16.22
N TYR A 79 36.59 -9.32 -15.79
CA TYR A 79 36.69 -8.70 -14.47
C TYR A 79 35.37 -8.11 -13.94
N LEU A 80 34.74 -7.20 -14.70
CA LEU A 80 33.51 -6.54 -14.24
C LEU A 80 32.33 -7.51 -14.00
N SER A 81 32.18 -8.55 -14.83
CA SER A 81 31.08 -9.51 -14.67
C SER A 81 31.30 -10.42 -13.47
N GLU A 82 32.55 -10.88 -13.25
CA GLU A 82 32.90 -11.67 -12.06
C GLU A 82 32.67 -10.88 -10.76
N HIS A 83 33.13 -9.63 -10.72
CA HIS A 83 32.96 -8.77 -9.55
C HIS A 83 31.51 -8.35 -9.31
N ALA A 84 30.73 -8.06 -10.36
CA ALA A 84 29.29 -7.80 -10.24
C ALA A 84 28.55 -9.03 -9.72
N THR A 85 28.88 -10.22 -10.23
CA THR A 85 28.29 -11.50 -9.78
C THR A 85 28.60 -11.75 -8.31
N LEU A 86 29.86 -11.56 -7.89
CA LEU A 86 30.24 -11.69 -6.49
C LEU A 86 29.48 -10.72 -5.58
N ALA A 87 29.32 -9.46 -5.99
CA ALA A 87 28.57 -8.47 -5.22
C ALA A 87 27.09 -8.83 -5.08
N TYR A 88 26.49 -9.32 -6.17
CA TYR A 88 25.10 -9.78 -6.21
C TYR A 88 24.87 -11.00 -5.30
N GLU A 89 25.70 -12.04 -5.41
CA GLU A 89 25.60 -13.23 -4.55
C GLU A 89 25.95 -12.94 -3.10
N ASN A 90 26.84 -11.97 -2.84
CA ASN A 90 27.09 -11.49 -1.49
C ASN A 90 25.85 -10.81 -0.88
N ALA A 91 25.07 -10.07 -1.67
CA ALA A 91 23.80 -9.54 -1.21
C ALA A 91 22.81 -10.66 -0.85
N ARG A 92 22.76 -11.73 -1.65
CA ARG A 92 21.95 -12.92 -1.34
C ARG A 92 22.36 -13.57 -0.02
N ARG A 93 23.66 -13.72 0.22
CA ARG A 93 24.20 -14.24 1.48
C ARG A 93 23.82 -13.36 2.68
N LYS A 94 23.87 -12.04 2.53
CA LYS A 94 23.43 -11.10 3.58
C LYS A 94 21.94 -11.24 3.89
N VAL A 95 21.10 -11.38 2.86
CA VAL A 95 19.67 -11.66 3.06
C VAL A 95 19.47 -12.97 3.81
N ARG A 96 20.13 -14.05 3.38
CA ARG A 96 20.09 -15.35 4.07
C ARG A 96 20.44 -15.21 5.56
N GLU A 97 21.51 -14.50 5.88
CA GLU A 97 21.94 -14.26 7.26
C GLU A 97 20.94 -13.42 8.04
N TYR A 98 20.39 -12.39 7.41
CA TYR A 98 19.46 -11.45 8.04
C TYR A 98 18.17 -12.12 8.51
N ILE A 99 17.60 -13.02 7.71
CA ILE A 99 16.39 -13.77 8.08
C ILE A 99 16.68 -15.14 8.70
N ASN A 100 17.97 -15.46 8.92
CA ASN A 100 18.44 -16.76 9.36
C ASN A 100 17.89 -17.93 8.50
N ALA A 101 18.02 -17.87 7.18
CA ALA A 101 17.71 -18.98 6.29
C ALA A 101 18.84 -20.02 6.26
N GLN A 102 18.50 -21.28 6.00
CA GLN A 102 19.46 -22.38 6.03
C GLN A 102 20.49 -22.28 4.90
N ALA A 103 20.05 -21.91 3.69
CA ALA A 103 20.94 -21.80 2.54
C ALA A 103 20.64 -20.57 1.65
N SER A 104 21.66 -20.07 0.94
CA SER A 104 21.52 -18.90 0.07
C SER A 104 20.61 -19.18 -1.14
N HIS A 105 20.59 -20.42 -1.65
CA HIS A 105 19.72 -20.79 -2.78
C HIS A 105 18.23 -20.84 -2.43
N GLU A 106 17.89 -20.71 -1.14
CA GLU A 106 16.51 -20.55 -0.67
C GLU A 106 16.01 -19.12 -0.80
N ILE A 107 16.89 -18.18 -1.18
CA ILE A 107 16.59 -16.77 -1.36
C ILE A 107 16.45 -16.49 -2.86
N ILE A 108 15.24 -16.13 -3.29
CA ILE A 108 14.93 -15.75 -4.67
C ILE A 108 14.73 -14.22 -4.73
N PHE A 109 15.47 -13.54 -5.59
CA PHE A 109 15.32 -12.12 -5.85
C PHE A 109 14.23 -11.86 -6.89
N LEU A 110 13.34 -10.91 -6.57
CA LEU A 110 12.19 -10.53 -7.39
C LEU A 110 11.98 -9.01 -7.30
N ARG A 111 10.96 -8.44 -7.93
CA ARG A 111 10.69 -6.99 -7.89
C ARG A 111 10.11 -6.51 -6.55
N GLY A 112 9.59 -7.41 -5.73
CA GLY A 112 8.93 -7.10 -4.46
C GLY A 112 8.16 -8.31 -3.89
N ALA A 113 7.64 -8.16 -2.67
CA ALA A 113 6.79 -9.16 -2.01
C ALA A 113 5.57 -9.55 -2.84
N THR A 114 4.97 -8.62 -3.59
CA THR A 114 3.86 -8.92 -4.49
C THR A 114 4.25 -9.97 -5.54
N GLU A 115 5.43 -9.84 -6.14
CA GLU A 115 5.90 -10.84 -7.11
C GLU A 115 6.29 -12.15 -6.43
N ALA A 116 6.87 -12.11 -5.23
CA ALA A 116 7.14 -13.29 -4.41
C ALA A 116 5.88 -14.11 -4.12
N ILE A 117 4.80 -13.45 -3.72
CA ILE A 117 3.52 -14.13 -3.46
C ILE A 117 2.91 -14.66 -4.77
N ASN A 118 3.02 -13.92 -5.87
CA ASN A 118 2.57 -14.41 -7.19
C ASN A 118 3.36 -15.63 -7.66
N LEU A 119 4.68 -15.69 -7.41
CA LEU A 119 5.49 -16.87 -7.70
C LEU A 119 4.92 -18.08 -6.98
N VAL A 120 4.67 -17.99 -5.67
CA VAL A 120 4.13 -19.12 -4.90
C VAL A 120 2.71 -19.47 -5.36
N ALA A 121 1.83 -18.49 -5.56
CA ALA A 121 0.48 -18.76 -6.05
C ALA A 121 0.48 -19.44 -7.43
N TYR A 122 1.30 -18.96 -8.37
CA TYR A 122 1.24 -19.41 -9.76
C TYR A 122 2.09 -20.66 -10.01
N SER A 123 3.10 -20.91 -9.18
CA SER A 123 3.88 -22.15 -9.24
C SER A 123 3.28 -23.21 -8.30
N TYR A 124 3.46 -23.05 -6.98
CA TYR A 124 2.94 -24.01 -6.00
C TYR A 124 1.42 -24.11 -6.05
N GLY A 125 0.70 -22.99 -6.06
CA GLY A 125 -0.77 -22.99 -6.01
C GLY A 125 -1.40 -23.68 -7.21
N ARG A 126 -0.98 -23.33 -8.43
CA ARG A 126 -1.49 -23.98 -9.66
C ARG A 126 -1.16 -25.48 -9.76
N MET A 127 -0.07 -25.92 -9.15
CA MET A 127 0.31 -27.33 -9.15
C MET A 127 -0.49 -28.16 -8.13
N ASN A 128 -0.76 -27.59 -6.95
CA ASN A 128 -1.27 -28.35 -5.81
C ASN A 128 -2.75 -28.15 -5.50
N ILE A 129 -3.36 -27.05 -5.95
CA ILE A 129 -4.78 -26.75 -5.70
C ILE A 129 -5.64 -27.37 -6.79
N LYS A 130 -6.68 -28.10 -6.38
CA LYS A 130 -7.68 -28.77 -7.23
C LYS A 130 -9.09 -28.27 -6.93
N GLU A 131 -10.05 -28.75 -7.71
CA GLU A 131 -11.46 -28.46 -7.50
C GLU A 131 -11.92 -28.85 -6.10
N GLY A 132 -12.61 -27.92 -5.43
CA GLY A 132 -13.13 -28.10 -4.07
C GLY A 132 -12.11 -27.91 -2.94
N ASP A 133 -10.83 -27.70 -3.25
CA ASP A 133 -9.80 -27.37 -2.26
C ASP A 133 -9.97 -25.96 -1.69
N GLU A 134 -9.25 -25.65 -0.60
CA GLU A 134 -9.32 -24.39 0.13
C GLU A 134 -7.94 -23.72 0.25
N VAL A 135 -7.89 -22.41 0.04
CA VAL A 135 -6.78 -21.53 0.41
C VAL A 135 -7.22 -20.69 1.60
N LEU A 136 -6.46 -20.71 2.69
CA LEU A 136 -6.79 -19.95 3.90
C LEU A 136 -5.93 -18.68 3.99
N ILE A 137 -6.57 -17.51 4.11
CA ILE A 137 -5.90 -16.22 4.32
C ILE A 137 -6.46 -15.51 5.56
N SER A 138 -5.83 -14.44 6.04
CA SER A 138 -6.40 -13.65 7.15
C SER A 138 -7.34 -12.54 6.67
N ALA A 139 -8.19 -12.02 7.57
CA ALA A 139 -9.08 -10.89 7.26
C ALA A 139 -8.34 -9.56 7.02
N MET A 140 -7.05 -9.50 7.37
CA MET A 140 -6.23 -8.28 7.31
C MET A 140 -5.13 -8.32 6.26
N GLU A 141 -5.24 -9.22 5.28
CA GLU A 141 -4.26 -9.31 4.20
C GLU A 141 -4.18 -8.01 3.37
N HIS A 142 -2.95 -7.68 2.99
CA HIS A 142 -2.70 -6.73 1.91
C HIS A 142 -3.17 -7.34 0.59
N HIS A 143 -3.65 -6.53 -0.36
CA HIS A 143 -4.16 -7.00 -1.66
C HIS A 143 -3.19 -7.93 -2.42
N ALA A 144 -1.88 -7.73 -2.23
CA ALA A 144 -0.83 -8.60 -2.77
C ALA A 144 -0.92 -10.06 -2.28
N ASN A 145 -1.49 -10.30 -1.10
CA ASN A 145 -1.74 -11.63 -0.53
C ASN A 145 -3.24 -12.01 -0.55
N ILE A 146 -4.04 -11.35 -1.39
CA ILE A 146 -5.45 -11.72 -1.66
C ILE A 146 -5.62 -12.08 -3.13
N VAL A 147 -5.28 -11.14 -4.02
CA VAL A 147 -5.62 -11.22 -5.45
C VAL A 147 -5.00 -12.44 -6.14
N PRO A 148 -3.73 -12.81 -5.90
CA PRO A 148 -3.16 -14.01 -6.54
C PRO A 148 -3.91 -15.29 -6.17
N TRP A 149 -4.33 -15.40 -4.90
CA TRP A 149 -5.09 -16.55 -4.42
C TRP A 149 -6.52 -16.59 -4.96
N GLN A 150 -7.18 -15.43 -5.11
CA GLN A 150 -8.48 -15.35 -5.79
C GLN A 150 -8.40 -15.85 -7.24
N VAL A 151 -7.34 -15.46 -7.97
CA VAL A 151 -7.11 -15.91 -9.34
C VAL A 151 -6.94 -17.43 -9.38
N VAL A 152 -6.06 -17.99 -8.56
CA VAL A 152 -5.82 -19.44 -8.52
C VAL A 152 -7.07 -20.20 -8.08
N CYS A 153 -7.79 -19.71 -7.07
CA CYS A 153 -9.04 -20.35 -6.63
C CYS A 153 -10.08 -20.39 -7.75
N ARG A 154 -10.24 -19.28 -8.49
CA ARG A 154 -11.14 -19.22 -9.65
C ARG A 154 -10.70 -20.16 -10.77
N GLU A 155 -9.41 -20.21 -11.10
CA GLU A 155 -8.88 -21.11 -12.15
C GLU A 155 -9.07 -22.59 -11.80
N LYS A 156 -9.06 -22.93 -10.51
CA LYS A 156 -9.09 -24.31 -10.02
C LYS A 156 -10.46 -24.75 -9.49
N ASN A 157 -11.48 -23.88 -9.50
CA ASN A 157 -12.75 -24.11 -8.80
C ASN A 157 -12.55 -24.46 -7.30
N ALA A 158 -11.59 -23.79 -6.67
CA ALA A 158 -11.29 -23.87 -5.25
C ALA A 158 -11.89 -22.68 -4.49
N ARG A 159 -11.81 -22.70 -3.16
CA ARG A 159 -12.42 -21.68 -2.28
C ARG A 159 -11.35 -20.89 -1.52
N LEU A 160 -11.55 -19.58 -1.44
CA LEU A 160 -10.78 -18.73 -0.55
C LEU A 160 -11.52 -18.65 0.80
N ARG A 161 -10.87 -19.06 1.88
CA ARG A 161 -11.39 -18.98 3.25
C ARG A 161 -10.61 -17.96 4.06
N ILE A 162 -11.28 -17.35 5.03
CA ILE A 162 -10.78 -16.21 5.78
C ILE A 162 -10.70 -16.56 7.28
N ILE A 163 -9.55 -16.32 7.90
CA ILE A 163 -9.40 -16.26 9.36
C ILE A 163 -9.95 -14.89 9.80
N PRO A 164 -11.06 -14.85 10.55
CA PRO A 164 -11.69 -13.59 10.93
C PRO A 164 -10.83 -12.80 11.91
N MET A 165 -11.11 -11.50 12.02
CA MET A 165 -10.53 -10.62 13.05
C MET A 165 -11.64 -10.03 13.93
N ASP A 166 -11.27 -9.61 15.13
CA ASP A 166 -12.17 -8.96 16.09
C ASP A 166 -12.20 -7.43 15.93
N SER A 167 -12.98 -6.75 16.77
CA SER A 167 -13.10 -5.28 16.74
C SER A 167 -11.84 -4.54 17.20
N LYS A 168 -10.88 -5.22 17.83
CA LYS A 168 -9.56 -4.63 18.13
C LYS A 168 -8.60 -4.78 16.95
N GLY A 169 -8.94 -5.62 15.97
CA GLY A 169 -8.07 -5.93 14.84
C GLY A 169 -7.09 -7.05 15.15
N ASP A 170 -7.41 -7.93 16.11
CA ASP A 170 -6.68 -9.17 16.40
C ASP A 170 -7.33 -10.34 15.65
N LEU A 171 -6.53 -11.30 15.16
CA LEU A 171 -7.06 -12.51 14.53
C LEU A 171 -7.75 -13.42 15.56
N ILE A 172 -8.93 -13.92 15.22
CA ILE A 172 -9.68 -14.88 16.05
C ILE A 172 -9.18 -16.28 15.71
N LEU A 173 -8.34 -16.84 16.58
CA LEU A 173 -7.64 -18.11 16.33
C LEU A 173 -8.29 -19.34 16.95
N ASP A 174 -9.36 -19.17 17.73
CA ASP A 174 -10.03 -20.25 18.46
C ASP A 174 -10.55 -21.36 17.53
N ASP A 175 -10.90 -21.02 16.30
CA ASP A 175 -11.46 -21.95 15.30
C ASP A 175 -10.43 -22.41 14.24
N LEU A 176 -9.12 -22.18 14.47
CA LEU A 176 -8.07 -22.57 13.52
C LEU A 176 -8.13 -24.06 13.13
N GLU A 177 -8.48 -24.93 14.08
CA GLU A 177 -8.54 -26.38 13.84
C GLU A 177 -9.64 -26.77 12.85
N ASN A 178 -10.73 -26.00 12.75
CA ASN A 178 -11.79 -26.22 11.76
C ASN A 178 -11.56 -25.43 10.46
N LEU A 179 -10.87 -24.29 10.55
CA LEU A 179 -10.47 -23.48 9.40
C LEU A 179 -9.43 -24.21 8.54
N ILE A 180 -8.44 -24.83 9.18
CA ILE A 180 -7.43 -25.66 8.51
C ILE A 180 -7.95 -27.10 8.52
N ASN A 181 -8.39 -27.62 7.40
CA ASN A 181 -9.00 -28.95 7.29
C ASN A 181 -8.38 -29.77 6.13
N GLU A 182 -8.95 -30.92 5.81
CA GLU A 182 -8.46 -31.83 4.77
C GLU A 182 -8.48 -31.25 3.36
N LYS A 183 -9.23 -30.17 3.13
CA LYS A 183 -9.29 -29.44 1.86
C LYS A 183 -8.31 -28.28 1.80
N THR A 184 -7.78 -27.83 2.93
CA THR A 184 -6.81 -26.74 2.95
C THR A 184 -5.50 -27.18 2.28
N ARG A 185 -5.03 -26.41 1.31
CA ARG A 185 -3.79 -26.70 0.54
C ARG A 185 -2.65 -25.76 0.82
N ILE A 186 -2.95 -24.58 1.36
CA ILE A 186 -1.98 -23.59 1.80
C ILE A 186 -2.66 -22.59 2.74
N VAL A 187 -1.91 -22.13 3.74
CA VAL A 187 -2.25 -20.97 4.55
C VAL A 187 -1.35 -19.82 4.13
N ALA A 188 -1.89 -18.65 3.81
CA ALA A 188 -1.13 -17.47 3.42
C ALA A 188 -1.55 -16.27 4.28
N VAL A 189 -0.70 -15.87 5.23
CA VAL A 189 -1.06 -14.86 6.24
C VAL A 189 0.00 -13.77 6.38
N VAL A 190 -0.45 -12.56 6.67
CA VAL A 190 0.44 -11.44 7.01
C VAL A 190 0.99 -11.58 8.44
N GLN A 191 2.28 -11.31 8.62
CA GLN A 191 2.88 -11.28 9.97
C GLN A 191 2.56 -10.00 10.73
N VAL A 192 2.57 -8.86 10.03
CA VAL A 192 2.24 -7.55 10.60
C VAL A 192 1.30 -6.79 9.66
N SER A 193 0.12 -6.42 10.14
CA SER A 193 -0.84 -5.65 9.35
C SER A 193 -0.27 -4.28 8.97
N ASN A 194 -0.29 -3.93 7.68
CA ASN A 194 0.18 -2.62 7.23
C ASN A 194 -0.76 -1.45 7.54
N SER A 195 -1.98 -1.74 7.98
CA SER A 195 -3.00 -0.73 8.30
C SER A 195 -3.24 -0.66 9.79
N LEU A 196 -3.35 -1.81 10.45
CA LEU A 196 -3.67 -1.89 11.87
C LEU A 196 -2.42 -1.94 12.75
N GLY A 197 -1.25 -2.24 12.18
CA GLY A 197 -0.03 -2.52 12.94
C GLY A 197 -0.05 -3.84 13.71
N THR A 198 -1.19 -4.54 13.80
CA THR A 198 -1.34 -5.82 14.51
C THR A 198 -0.23 -6.80 14.13
N ILE A 199 0.46 -7.32 15.13
CA ILE A 199 1.48 -8.35 14.99
C ILE A 199 0.81 -9.71 15.26
N ASN A 200 0.65 -10.50 14.22
CA ASN A 200 -0.03 -11.79 14.30
C ASN A 200 0.90 -12.86 14.91
N PRO A 201 0.38 -13.78 15.74
CA PRO A 201 1.14 -14.89 16.30
C PRO A 201 1.33 -16.00 15.25
N VAL A 202 2.04 -15.69 14.16
CA VAL A 202 2.17 -16.57 12.99
C VAL A 202 2.75 -17.94 13.31
N LYS A 203 3.59 -18.08 14.34
CA LYS A 203 4.10 -19.37 14.79
C LYS A 203 2.99 -20.35 15.18
N VAL A 204 1.94 -19.86 15.86
CA VAL A 204 0.79 -20.68 16.24
C VAL A 204 0.04 -21.18 15.00
N ILE A 205 -0.10 -20.31 14.00
CA ILE A 205 -0.76 -20.64 12.72
C ILE A 205 0.07 -21.68 11.95
N ILE A 206 1.40 -21.50 11.90
CA ILE A 206 2.34 -22.42 11.24
C ILE A 206 2.26 -23.80 11.89
N ASP A 207 2.36 -23.88 13.22
CA ASP A 207 2.32 -25.15 13.94
C ASP A 207 1.01 -25.91 13.66
N LYS A 208 -0.13 -25.21 13.72
CA LYS A 208 -1.45 -25.80 13.44
C LYS A 208 -1.62 -26.24 11.99
N ALA A 209 -1.05 -25.50 11.04
CA ALA A 209 -1.06 -25.89 9.63
C ALA A 209 -0.20 -27.13 9.38
N HIS A 210 0.97 -27.19 9.99
CA HIS A 210 1.92 -28.29 9.87
C HIS A 210 1.44 -29.58 10.52
N GLU A 211 0.69 -29.51 11.64
CA GLU A 211 -0.03 -30.64 12.21
C GLU A 211 -0.90 -31.37 11.17
N LYS A 212 -1.38 -30.65 10.15
CA LYS A 212 -2.21 -31.17 9.05
C LYS A 212 -1.46 -31.31 7.72
N GLY A 213 -0.15 -31.11 7.72
CA GLY A 213 0.69 -31.17 6.51
C GLY A 213 0.43 -30.05 5.50
N VAL A 214 -0.17 -28.93 5.94
CA VAL A 214 -0.50 -27.77 5.09
C VAL A 214 0.65 -26.76 5.14
N PRO A 215 1.26 -26.37 4.01
CA PRO A 215 2.33 -25.38 4.02
C PRO A 215 1.83 -23.97 4.28
N VAL A 216 2.72 -23.11 4.77
CA VAL A 216 2.42 -21.73 5.15
C VAL A 216 3.31 -20.72 4.42
N LEU A 217 2.65 -19.74 3.79
CA LEU A 217 3.26 -18.51 3.29
C LEU A 217 3.04 -17.37 4.28
N ILE A 218 4.12 -16.66 4.61
CA ILE A 218 4.09 -15.46 5.44
C ILE A 218 4.40 -14.22 4.59
N ASP A 219 3.48 -13.25 4.59
CA ASP A 219 3.81 -11.88 4.14
C ASP A 219 4.49 -11.13 5.29
N GLY A 220 5.81 -11.05 5.18
CA GLY A 220 6.70 -10.41 6.14
C GLY A 220 7.02 -8.95 5.84
N SER A 221 6.33 -8.33 4.88
CA SER A 221 6.69 -7.01 4.36
C SER A 221 6.76 -5.90 5.40
N GLN A 222 5.95 -5.97 6.46
CA GLN A 222 5.96 -5.03 7.58
C GLN A 222 6.66 -5.59 8.83
N ALA A 223 6.94 -6.89 8.89
CA ALA A 223 7.70 -7.46 9.99
C ALA A 223 9.20 -7.18 9.81
N ILE A 224 9.69 -7.30 8.57
CA ILE A 224 11.11 -7.24 8.25
C ILE A 224 11.84 -5.96 8.69
N PRO A 225 11.24 -4.74 8.74
CA PRO A 225 11.93 -3.56 9.25
C PRO A 225 11.79 -3.34 10.76
N HIS A 226 10.81 -3.98 11.42
CA HIS A 226 10.39 -3.64 12.80
C HIS A 226 10.79 -4.70 13.83
N GLY A 227 11.47 -5.77 13.42
CA GLY A 227 11.87 -6.83 14.33
C GLY A 227 12.84 -7.81 13.69
N LYS A 228 13.48 -8.62 14.52
CA LYS A 228 14.31 -9.72 14.03
C LYS A 228 13.40 -10.83 13.51
N VAL A 229 13.69 -11.32 12.31
CA VAL A 229 12.98 -12.44 11.69
C VAL A 229 13.91 -13.63 11.64
N ASP A 230 13.44 -14.78 12.11
CA ASP A 230 14.14 -16.06 12.02
C ASP A 230 13.21 -17.07 11.35
N VAL A 231 13.42 -17.33 10.06
CA VAL A 231 12.54 -18.23 9.29
C VAL A 231 12.72 -19.70 9.67
N GLN A 232 13.86 -20.07 10.27
CA GLN A 232 14.07 -21.40 10.82
C GLN A 232 13.30 -21.59 12.12
N GLU A 233 13.32 -20.60 13.02
CA GLU A 233 12.53 -20.64 14.26
C GLU A 233 11.02 -20.58 13.98
N LEU A 234 10.61 -19.73 13.02
CA LEU A 234 9.22 -19.64 12.60
C LEU A 234 8.73 -20.93 11.94
N ASP A 235 9.62 -21.65 11.27
CA ASP A 235 9.37 -22.83 10.46
C ASP A 235 8.40 -22.59 9.28
N CYS A 236 8.23 -21.36 8.80
CA CYS A 236 7.41 -21.08 7.62
C CYS A 236 7.97 -21.73 6.36
N ASP A 237 7.11 -22.12 5.42
CA ASP A 237 7.54 -22.75 4.17
C ASP A 237 7.91 -21.73 3.09
N PHE A 238 7.22 -20.57 3.12
CA PHE A 238 7.50 -19.41 2.28
C PHE A 238 7.46 -18.13 3.12
N TYR A 239 8.37 -17.19 2.83
CA TYR A 239 8.40 -15.88 3.49
C TYR A 239 8.73 -14.78 2.46
N ALA A 240 7.83 -13.81 2.31
CA ALA A 240 7.94 -12.76 1.30
C ALA A 240 8.17 -11.39 1.93
N PHE A 241 9.08 -10.58 1.37
CA PHE A 241 9.24 -9.18 1.76
C PHE A 241 9.82 -8.30 0.65
N SER A 242 9.72 -6.97 0.81
CA SER A 242 10.19 -5.98 -0.16
C SER A 242 11.35 -5.15 0.38
N GLY A 243 12.39 -4.95 -0.45
CA GLY A 243 13.58 -4.18 -0.08
C GLY A 243 13.30 -2.71 0.23
N HIS A 244 12.31 -2.09 -0.45
CA HIS A 244 11.98 -0.68 -0.24
C HIS A 244 11.39 -0.34 1.13
N LYS A 245 10.95 -1.36 1.88
CA LYS A 245 10.54 -1.23 3.30
C LYS A 245 11.69 -1.56 4.26
N LEU A 246 12.71 -2.28 3.79
CA LEU A 246 13.95 -2.58 4.52
C LEU A 246 15.04 -1.52 4.27
N TYR A 247 14.67 -0.25 4.08
CA TYR A 247 15.58 0.88 3.83
C TYR A 247 16.44 0.74 2.56
N GLY A 248 16.17 -0.29 1.76
CA GLY A 248 16.79 -0.57 0.48
C GLY A 248 16.05 0.06 -0.70
N PRO A 249 16.53 -0.17 -1.93
CA PRO A 249 15.97 0.41 -3.15
C PRO A 249 14.59 -0.15 -3.51
N THR A 250 13.90 0.55 -4.41
CA THR A 250 12.68 0.06 -5.07
C THR A 250 13.00 -0.99 -6.12
N GLY A 251 11.99 -1.80 -6.50
CA GLY A 251 12.14 -2.79 -7.58
C GLY A 251 12.95 -4.02 -7.20
N ILE A 252 13.21 -4.23 -5.92
CA ILE A 252 13.83 -5.45 -5.38
C ILE A 252 13.03 -5.96 -4.16
N GLY A 253 12.87 -7.27 -4.08
CA GLY A 253 12.26 -8.00 -2.99
C GLY A 253 12.73 -9.44 -2.99
N VAL A 254 12.23 -10.19 -2.01
CA VAL A 254 12.72 -11.53 -1.69
C VAL A 254 11.54 -12.47 -1.48
N LEU A 255 11.66 -13.65 -2.06
CA LEU A 255 10.99 -14.86 -1.56
C LEU A 255 12.06 -15.73 -0.89
N TYR A 256 11.88 -16.02 0.40
CA TYR A 256 12.45 -17.21 1.00
C TYR A 256 11.49 -18.38 0.79
N ALA A 257 12.01 -19.54 0.42
CA ALA A 257 11.24 -20.77 0.39
C ALA A 257 12.13 -21.96 0.73
N LYS A 258 11.63 -22.91 1.53
CA LYS A 258 12.40 -24.12 1.85
C LYS A 258 12.76 -24.87 0.57
N SER A 259 13.99 -25.38 0.52
CA SER A 259 14.57 -26.07 -0.67
C SER A 259 13.63 -27.10 -1.30
N ARG A 260 12.96 -27.92 -0.48
CA ARG A 260 11.99 -28.95 -0.94
C ARG A 260 10.85 -28.38 -1.81
N PHE A 261 10.38 -27.16 -1.53
CA PHE A 261 9.32 -26.54 -2.32
C PHE A 261 9.89 -25.93 -3.60
N LEU A 262 11.05 -25.27 -3.54
CA LEU A 262 11.72 -24.70 -4.71
C LEU A 262 12.08 -25.78 -5.75
N GLU A 263 12.54 -26.94 -5.29
CA GLU A 263 12.83 -28.09 -6.15
C GLU A 263 11.57 -28.60 -6.85
N ALA A 264 10.46 -28.77 -6.11
CA ALA A 264 9.20 -29.30 -6.62
C ALA A 264 8.41 -28.32 -7.50
N MET A 265 8.48 -27.02 -7.22
CA MET A 265 7.73 -25.97 -7.91
C MET A 265 8.14 -25.83 -9.39
N GLU A 266 7.20 -25.64 -10.31
CA GLU A 266 7.50 -25.31 -11.70
C GLU A 266 8.03 -23.86 -11.85
N PRO A 267 8.81 -23.52 -12.88
CA PRO A 267 9.27 -22.15 -13.08
C PRO A 267 8.12 -21.15 -13.20
N TYR A 268 8.30 -19.97 -12.61
CA TYR A 268 7.29 -18.91 -12.62
C TYR A 268 7.35 -18.03 -13.88
N GLN A 269 8.54 -17.53 -14.18
CA GLN A 269 8.84 -16.80 -15.41
C GLN A 269 9.85 -17.61 -16.23
N THR A 270 9.72 -17.58 -17.55
CA THR A 270 10.56 -18.37 -18.46
C THR A 270 11.34 -17.44 -19.40
N GLY A 271 12.64 -17.71 -19.58
CA GLY A 271 13.50 -16.89 -20.42
C GLY A 271 14.97 -17.28 -20.28
N GLY A 272 15.87 -16.32 -20.53
CA GLY A 272 17.30 -16.48 -20.24
C GLY A 272 17.58 -16.69 -18.74
N ASP A 273 18.78 -17.13 -18.41
CA ASP A 273 19.33 -17.35 -17.06
C ASP A 273 18.69 -18.46 -16.21
N MET A 274 17.39 -18.67 -16.30
CA MET A 274 16.66 -19.73 -15.60
C MET A 274 16.74 -21.12 -16.26
N ILE A 275 17.42 -21.21 -17.41
CA ILE A 275 17.60 -22.44 -18.19
C ILE A 275 18.96 -23.09 -17.94
N LYS A 276 19.03 -24.41 -18.10
CA LYS A 276 20.27 -25.21 -18.14
C LYS A 276 20.61 -25.65 -19.57
N LEU A 277 19.60 -26.13 -20.30
CA LEU A 277 19.70 -26.50 -21.72
C LEU A 277 18.41 -26.11 -22.43
N VAL A 278 18.54 -25.55 -23.64
CA VAL A 278 17.43 -25.24 -24.54
C VAL A 278 17.68 -25.91 -25.89
N THR A 279 16.75 -26.75 -26.32
CA THR A 279 16.63 -27.22 -27.71
C THR A 279 15.26 -26.80 -28.26
N PHE A 280 15.00 -27.00 -29.56
CA PHE A 280 13.67 -26.69 -30.11
C PHE A 280 12.57 -27.61 -29.56
N GLU A 281 12.93 -28.82 -29.12
CA GLU A 281 12.01 -29.84 -28.63
C GLU A 281 11.81 -29.76 -27.11
N LYS A 282 12.84 -29.34 -26.35
CA LYS A 282 12.82 -29.40 -24.89
C LYS A 282 13.71 -28.36 -24.23
N THR A 283 13.25 -27.86 -23.08
CA THR A 283 14.03 -27.08 -22.14
C THR A 283 14.23 -27.84 -20.83
N THR A 284 15.41 -27.72 -20.24
CA THR A 284 15.67 -28.10 -18.84
C THR A 284 16.06 -26.88 -18.05
N TYR A 285 15.64 -26.81 -16.79
CA TYR A 285 15.78 -25.62 -15.95
C TYR A 285 17.06 -25.64 -15.14
N ASN A 286 17.52 -24.45 -14.76
CA ASN A 286 18.72 -24.25 -13.97
C ASN A 286 18.53 -24.73 -12.52
N ASP A 287 19.64 -24.83 -11.80
CA ASP A 287 19.65 -25.15 -10.38
C ASP A 287 19.13 -23.94 -9.55
N LEU A 288 18.86 -24.14 -8.27
CA LEU A 288 18.41 -23.07 -7.38
C LEU A 288 19.55 -22.09 -7.07
N PRO A 289 19.29 -20.78 -6.94
CA PRO A 289 17.98 -20.11 -7.03
C PRO A 289 17.55 -19.75 -8.47
N TYR A 290 18.46 -19.89 -9.44
CA TYR A 290 18.36 -19.34 -10.79
C TYR A 290 17.13 -19.82 -11.58
N LYS A 291 16.59 -21.00 -11.27
CA LYS A 291 15.30 -21.50 -11.80
C LYS A 291 14.16 -20.48 -11.75
N PHE A 292 14.18 -19.56 -10.78
CA PHE A 292 13.12 -18.57 -10.56
C PHE A 292 13.53 -17.13 -10.89
N GLU A 293 14.74 -16.91 -11.42
CA GLU A 293 15.31 -15.60 -11.72
C GLU A 293 15.52 -15.46 -13.23
N ALA A 294 14.43 -15.30 -13.98
CA ALA A 294 14.47 -15.23 -15.43
C ALA A 294 14.97 -13.86 -15.94
N GLY A 295 15.87 -13.90 -16.93
CA GLY A 295 16.44 -12.71 -17.58
C GLY A 295 17.47 -11.96 -16.74
N THR A 296 17.84 -10.76 -17.20
CA THR A 296 18.75 -9.88 -16.45
C THR A 296 18.06 -9.39 -15.17
N GLN A 297 18.73 -9.60 -14.03
CA GLN A 297 18.19 -9.24 -12.72
C GLN A 297 18.40 -7.76 -12.38
N ASN A 298 17.70 -7.28 -11.34
CA ASN A 298 17.95 -5.98 -10.73
C ASN A 298 19.22 -6.06 -9.85
N ILE A 299 20.38 -5.95 -10.49
CA ILE A 299 21.69 -6.21 -9.88
C ILE A 299 22.02 -5.14 -8.83
N GLU A 300 21.91 -3.87 -9.20
CA GLU A 300 22.15 -2.73 -8.29
C GLU A 300 21.17 -2.72 -7.12
N GLY A 301 19.92 -3.15 -7.36
CA GLY A 301 18.88 -3.22 -6.36
C GLY A 301 19.21 -4.25 -5.28
N ALA A 302 19.62 -5.46 -5.70
CA ALA A 302 20.06 -6.50 -4.77
C ALA A 302 21.28 -6.05 -3.96
N ILE A 303 22.30 -5.48 -4.63
CA ILE A 303 23.49 -4.95 -3.95
C ILE A 303 23.09 -3.88 -2.93
N GLY A 304 22.29 -2.89 -3.33
CA GLY A 304 21.80 -1.82 -2.45
C GLY A 304 21.01 -2.34 -1.26
N MET A 305 20.17 -3.37 -1.45
CA MET A 305 19.47 -4.04 -0.34
C MET A 305 20.42 -4.75 0.61
N GLY A 306 21.50 -5.37 0.10
CA GLY A 306 22.56 -5.94 0.92
C GLY A 306 23.25 -4.90 1.81
N TYR A 307 23.50 -3.69 1.28
CA TYR A 307 24.03 -2.58 2.08
C TYR A 307 23.00 -2.00 3.06
N ALA A 308 21.70 -2.11 2.78
CA ALA A 308 20.67 -1.75 3.73
C ALA A 308 20.68 -2.68 4.95
N ILE A 309 20.86 -3.99 4.72
CA ILE A 309 21.07 -4.98 5.78
C ILE A 309 22.34 -4.67 6.59
N ASP A 310 23.46 -4.34 5.94
CA ASP A 310 24.68 -3.94 6.65
C ASP A 310 24.44 -2.71 7.53
N TYR A 311 23.69 -1.71 7.03
CA TYR A 311 23.33 -0.54 7.81
C TYR A 311 22.55 -0.91 9.07
N LEU A 312 21.51 -1.74 8.93
CA LEU A 312 20.70 -2.20 10.07
C LEU A 312 21.53 -3.01 11.08
N ASN A 313 22.45 -3.85 10.61
CA ASN A 313 23.36 -4.60 11.48
C ASN A 313 24.41 -3.71 12.17
N SER A 314 24.66 -2.51 11.64
CA SER A 314 25.64 -1.56 12.20
C SER A 314 25.09 -0.72 13.36
N ILE A 315 23.77 -0.62 13.48
CA ILE A 315 23.10 0.15 14.55
C ILE A 315 22.67 -0.77 15.69
N PRO A 316 22.46 -0.23 16.92
CA PRO A 316 21.81 -0.97 18.01
C PRO A 316 20.33 -1.26 17.68
N PHE A 317 20.06 -2.24 16.82
CA PHE A 317 18.74 -2.48 16.23
C PHE A 317 17.65 -2.78 17.27
N GLU A 318 17.97 -3.50 18.34
CA GLU A 318 17.01 -3.75 19.42
C GLU A 318 16.60 -2.46 20.16
N GLU A 319 17.53 -1.53 20.34
CA GLU A 319 17.22 -0.20 20.91
C GLU A 319 16.44 0.66 19.91
N ALA A 320 16.73 0.53 18.62
CA ALA A 320 16.01 1.21 17.54
C ALA A 320 14.53 0.78 17.49
N VAL A 321 14.25 -0.53 17.56
CA VAL A 321 12.89 -1.08 17.65
C VAL A 321 12.19 -0.61 18.92
N ARG A 322 12.88 -0.60 20.07
CA ARG A 322 12.31 -0.09 21.32
C ARG A 322 11.91 1.38 21.21
N HIS A 323 12.77 2.20 20.60
CA HIS A 323 12.48 3.60 20.33
C HIS A 323 11.25 3.78 19.43
N GLU A 324 11.07 2.96 18.39
CA GLU A 324 9.85 2.96 17.57
C GLU A 324 8.58 2.67 18.40
N HIS A 325 8.64 1.67 19.29
CA HIS A 325 7.52 1.35 20.18
C HIS A 325 7.23 2.47 21.19
N GLU A 326 8.26 3.09 21.77
CA GLU A 326 8.11 4.24 22.66
C GLU A 326 7.41 5.42 21.96
N LEU A 327 7.76 5.69 20.69
CA LEU A 327 7.10 6.71 19.88
C LEU A 327 5.65 6.34 19.55
N LEU A 328 5.37 5.08 19.23
CA LEU A 328 4.01 4.59 19.00
C LEU A 328 3.13 4.86 20.22
N PHE A 329 3.53 4.37 21.40
CA PHE A 329 2.75 4.53 22.63
C PHE A 329 2.58 6.01 23.01
N TYR A 330 3.64 6.80 22.85
CA TYR A 330 3.58 8.23 23.07
C TYR A 330 2.55 8.90 22.14
N ALA A 331 2.67 8.69 20.83
CA ALA A 331 1.79 9.30 19.85
C ALA A 331 0.33 8.88 20.05
N GLU A 332 0.06 7.58 20.24
CA GLU A 332 -1.31 7.13 20.46
C GLU A 332 -1.94 7.70 21.74
N SER A 333 -1.18 7.77 22.84
CA SER A 333 -1.65 8.41 24.09
C SER A 333 -2.05 9.86 23.84
N ARG A 334 -1.18 10.62 23.19
CA ARG A 334 -1.39 12.05 22.92
C ARG A 334 -2.50 12.31 21.90
N ILE A 335 -2.70 11.42 20.93
CA ILE A 335 -3.82 11.49 19.99
C ILE A 335 -5.15 11.22 20.70
N ARG A 336 -5.22 10.22 21.59
CA ARG A 336 -6.44 9.91 22.36
C ARG A 336 -6.87 11.07 23.28
N GLU A 337 -5.90 11.81 23.83
CA GLU A 337 -6.16 13.01 24.65
C GLU A 337 -6.90 14.14 23.92
N LEU A 338 -6.82 14.21 22.58
CA LEU A 338 -7.47 15.28 21.81
C LEU A 338 -9.00 15.16 21.81
N GLY A 339 -9.54 13.94 21.94
CA GLY A 339 -10.96 13.64 21.67
C GLY A 339 -11.29 13.74 20.17
N GLY A 340 -12.41 13.16 19.72
CA GLY A 340 -12.87 13.29 18.32
C GLY A 340 -12.00 12.64 17.23
N ILE A 341 -10.99 11.86 17.62
CA ILE A 341 -10.15 11.01 16.75
C ILE A 341 -10.30 9.57 17.24
N GLU A 342 -10.64 8.67 16.33
CA GLU A 342 -10.68 7.24 16.58
C GLU A 342 -9.46 6.58 15.94
N ILE A 343 -8.73 5.78 16.73
CA ILE A 343 -7.64 4.94 16.23
C ILE A 343 -8.21 3.57 15.86
N ILE A 344 -8.03 3.19 14.60
CA ILE A 344 -8.45 1.92 14.01
C ILE A 344 -7.31 0.90 14.16
N GLY A 345 -7.63 -0.24 14.78
CA GLY A 345 -6.64 -1.23 15.21
C GLY A 345 -6.04 -0.90 16.57
N GLN A 346 -6.48 -1.63 17.59
CA GLN A 346 -6.16 -1.44 19.01
C GLN A 346 -5.59 -2.72 19.65
N SER A 347 -4.97 -3.58 18.83
CA SER A 347 -4.22 -4.73 19.32
C SER A 347 -3.20 -4.32 20.38
N GLU A 348 -3.05 -5.17 21.41
CA GLU A 348 -2.00 -5.00 22.42
C GLU A 348 -0.60 -5.22 21.83
N HIS A 349 -0.50 -5.95 20.73
CA HIS A 349 0.76 -6.28 20.06
C HIS A 349 0.78 -5.61 18.68
N LYS A 350 1.40 -4.43 18.64
CA LYS A 350 1.29 -3.54 17.49
C LYS A 350 2.65 -2.97 17.10
N ALA A 351 2.97 -3.10 15.81
CA ALA A 351 4.06 -2.41 15.14
C ALA A 351 3.74 -0.91 15.03
N PRO A 352 4.72 -0.02 14.77
CA PRO A 352 4.55 1.43 14.93
C PRO A 352 3.76 2.10 13.79
N VAL A 353 2.49 1.69 13.63
CA VAL A 353 1.54 2.12 12.61
C VAL A 353 0.24 2.55 13.30
N ILE A 354 -0.25 3.75 13.02
CA ILE A 354 -1.48 4.31 13.57
C ILE A 354 -2.39 4.68 12.39
N SER A 355 -3.42 3.88 12.15
CA SER A 355 -4.55 4.28 11.32
C SER A 355 -5.57 5.02 12.18
N LEU A 356 -6.03 6.18 11.71
CA LEU A 356 -7.01 7.00 12.41
C LEU A 356 -8.07 7.55 11.46
N VAL A 357 -9.24 7.83 12.03
CA VAL A 357 -10.30 8.64 11.45
C VAL A 357 -10.62 9.79 12.39
N MET A 358 -11.13 10.89 11.84
CA MET A 358 -11.53 12.06 12.61
C MET A 358 -12.98 12.38 12.25
N ASP A 359 -13.81 12.58 13.27
CA ASP A 359 -15.25 12.78 13.07
C ASP A 359 -15.51 13.89 12.06
N GLY A 360 -16.35 13.61 11.06
CA GLY A 360 -16.77 14.59 10.05
C GLY A 360 -15.66 15.13 9.14
N LEU A 361 -14.50 14.49 9.08
CA LEU A 361 -13.47 14.77 8.08
C LEU A 361 -13.13 13.53 7.27
N HIS A 362 -13.07 13.69 5.96
CA HIS A 362 -12.59 12.63 5.10
C HIS A 362 -11.07 12.43 5.34
N PRO A 363 -10.56 11.19 5.43
CA PRO A 363 -9.14 10.93 5.68
C PRO A 363 -8.18 11.65 4.73
N HIS A 364 -8.57 11.81 3.47
CA HIS A 364 -7.80 12.56 2.47
C HIS A 364 -7.58 14.04 2.86
N ASP A 365 -8.55 14.66 3.52
CA ASP A 365 -8.45 16.06 3.96
C ASP A 365 -7.47 16.18 5.14
N ILE A 366 -7.46 15.21 6.06
CA ILE A 366 -6.46 15.11 7.14
C ILE A 366 -5.04 15.07 6.53
N GLY A 367 -4.81 14.20 5.55
CA GLY A 367 -3.50 14.11 4.89
C GLY A 367 -3.10 15.39 4.15
N THR A 368 -4.08 16.06 3.52
CA THR A 368 -3.85 17.34 2.83
C THR A 368 -3.42 18.45 3.79
N LEU A 369 -4.10 18.56 4.93
CA LEU A 369 -3.81 19.58 5.94
C LEU A 369 -2.48 19.30 6.66
N LEU A 370 -2.16 18.04 6.93
CA LEU A 370 -0.87 17.66 7.50
C LEU A 370 0.30 17.92 6.54
N ASP A 371 0.13 17.68 5.23
CA ASP A 371 1.15 17.99 4.23
C ASP A 371 1.43 19.50 4.12
N ALA A 372 0.43 20.36 4.35
CA ALA A 372 0.63 21.81 4.48
C ALA A 372 1.44 22.19 5.74
N GLU A 373 1.48 21.31 6.74
CA GLU A 373 2.35 21.41 7.92
C GLU A 373 3.71 20.72 7.73
N GLY A 374 4.01 20.21 6.54
CA GLY A 374 5.26 19.48 6.25
C GLY A 374 5.27 18.04 6.75
N ILE A 375 4.12 17.51 7.17
CA ILE A 375 3.96 16.17 7.72
C ILE A 375 3.40 15.24 6.65
N ALA A 376 4.21 14.29 6.20
CA ALA A 376 3.83 13.31 5.19
C ALA A 376 3.23 12.06 5.85
N ILE A 377 1.94 11.81 5.58
CA ILE A 377 1.21 10.60 5.98
C ILE A 377 0.54 9.95 4.75
N ARG A 378 -0.05 8.78 4.93
CA ARG A 378 -0.86 8.12 3.88
C ARG A 378 -2.35 8.24 4.16
N THR A 379 -3.16 8.30 3.12
CA THR A 379 -4.62 8.22 3.23
C THR A 379 -5.17 7.21 2.23
N GLY A 380 -6.34 6.65 2.51
CA GLY A 380 -7.03 5.68 1.65
C GLY A 380 -7.20 4.31 2.32
N HIS A 381 -7.32 3.27 1.50
CA HIS A 381 -7.50 1.89 1.98
C HIS A 381 -6.19 1.18 2.32
N HIS A 382 -5.04 1.77 1.99
CA HIS A 382 -3.70 1.18 2.17
C HIS A 382 -3.56 -0.23 1.58
N CYS A 383 -4.26 -0.48 0.47
CA CYS A 383 -4.35 -1.80 -0.17
C CYS A 383 -4.88 -2.91 0.78
N THR A 384 -5.79 -2.55 1.70
CA THR A 384 -6.45 -3.43 2.66
C THR A 384 -7.95 -3.13 2.72
N GLN A 385 -8.60 -2.98 1.56
CA GLN A 385 -10.00 -2.58 1.49
C GLN A 385 -10.96 -3.46 2.35
N PRO A 386 -10.79 -4.79 2.46
CA PRO A 386 -11.60 -5.60 3.38
C PRO A 386 -11.51 -5.18 4.85
N VAL A 387 -10.36 -4.65 5.29
CA VAL A 387 -10.19 -4.11 6.64
C VAL A 387 -11.07 -2.88 6.83
N MET A 388 -11.10 -1.98 5.84
CA MET A 388 -11.93 -0.78 5.87
C MET A 388 -13.42 -1.13 5.91
N GLN A 389 -13.83 -2.14 5.14
CA GLN A 389 -15.20 -2.68 5.17
C GLN A 389 -15.57 -3.26 6.54
N PHE A 390 -14.66 -4.01 7.18
CA PHE A 390 -14.90 -4.57 8.51
C PHE A 390 -15.11 -3.47 9.57
N PHE A 391 -14.25 -2.45 9.56
CA PHE A 391 -14.35 -1.31 10.48
C PHE A 391 -15.43 -0.29 10.05
N LYS A 392 -16.09 -0.51 8.91
CA LYS A 392 -17.14 0.36 8.35
C LYS A 392 -16.67 1.81 8.20
N VAL A 393 -15.44 1.98 7.70
CA VAL A 393 -14.86 3.29 7.37
C VAL A 393 -14.56 3.34 5.88
N PRO A 394 -14.76 4.48 5.19
CA PRO A 394 -14.41 4.60 3.78
C PRO A 394 -12.90 4.48 3.56
N ALA A 395 -12.10 5.05 4.47
CA ALA A 395 -10.65 5.06 4.43
C ALA A 395 -10.10 5.41 5.82
N THR A 396 -8.77 5.38 5.97
CA THR A 396 -8.09 5.92 7.16
C THR A 396 -6.92 6.82 6.77
N ALA A 397 -6.57 7.74 7.67
CA ALA A 397 -5.29 8.45 7.65
C ALA A 397 -4.29 7.61 8.44
N ARG A 398 -3.17 7.24 7.84
CA ARG A 398 -2.18 6.34 8.42
C ARG A 398 -0.85 7.04 8.65
N VAL A 399 -0.47 7.10 9.91
CA VAL A 399 0.85 7.48 10.40
C VAL A 399 1.65 6.19 10.60
N SER A 400 2.86 6.12 10.09
CA SER A 400 3.73 4.96 10.26
C SER A 400 5.13 5.45 10.57
N ILE A 401 5.68 4.99 11.68
CA ILE A 401 6.89 5.52 12.30
C ILE A 401 8.04 4.54 12.02
N ALA A 402 9.24 5.08 11.85
CA ALA A 402 10.49 4.32 11.75
C ALA A 402 11.49 4.83 12.79
N PHE A 403 12.57 4.09 13.02
CA PHE A 403 13.53 4.40 14.08
C PHE A 403 14.21 5.77 13.93
N TYR A 404 14.25 6.35 12.73
CA TYR A 404 14.79 7.70 12.53
C TYR A 404 13.82 8.81 12.93
N ASN A 405 12.55 8.50 13.22
CA ASN A 405 11.59 9.50 13.67
C ASN A 405 11.83 9.90 15.12
N THR A 406 11.32 11.05 15.53
CA THR A 406 11.57 11.58 16.89
C THR A 406 10.31 11.91 17.67
N LYS A 407 10.46 12.13 18.97
CA LYS A 407 9.37 12.56 19.84
C LYS A 407 8.85 13.94 19.46
N GLU A 408 9.73 14.85 19.04
CA GLU A 408 9.37 16.19 18.58
C GLU A 408 8.53 16.13 17.29
N GLU A 409 8.80 15.17 16.41
CA GLU A 409 7.95 14.92 15.24
C GLU A 409 6.56 14.42 15.64
N MET A 410 6.46 13.60 16.69
CA MET A 410 5.17 13.16 17.25
C MET A 410 4.42 14.31 17.92
N ASP A 411 5.12 15.19 18.64
CA ASP A 411 4.53 16.41 19.21
C ASP A 411 3.97 17.33 18.13
N GLN A 412 4.71 17.51 17.03
CA GLN A 412 4.25 18.33 15.91
C GLN A 412 3.06 17.69 15.18
N LEU A 413 3.03 16.35 15.05
CA LEU A 413 1.86 15.62 14.54
C LEU A 413 0.62 15.89 15.39
N VAL A 414 0.71 15.72 16.71
CA VAL A 414 -0.41 15.93 17.64
C VAL A 414 -0.89 17.38 17.61
N LEU A 415 0.04 18.35 17.59
CA LEU A 415 -0.29 19.76 17.48
C LEU A 415 -1.04 20.08 16.18
N SER A 416 -0.59 19.52 15.05
CA SER A 416 -1.25 19.72 13.75
C SER A 416 -2.63 19.06 13.70
N LEU A 417 -2.80 17.85 14.26
CA LEU A 417 -4.11 17.21 14.38
C LEU A 417 -5.09 18.05 15.21
N LYS A 418 -4.63 18.62 16.33
CA LYS A 418 -5.42 19.54 17.15
C LYS A 418 -5.87 20.77 16.36
N LYS A 419 -4.97 21.40 15.59
CA LYS A 419 -5.32 22.54 14.73
C LYS A 419 -6.38 22.18 13.69
N ILE A 420 -6.30 20.99 13.09
CA ILE A 420 -7.27 20.49 12.11
C ILE A 420 -8.67 20.38 12.75
N MET A 421 -8.73 19.85 13.98
CA MET A 421 -9.99 19.77 14.73
C MET A 421 -10.56 21.17 15.06
N GLU A 422 -9.72 22.10 15.53
CA GLU A 422 -10.15 23.46 15.86
C GLU A 422 -10.61 24.25 14.62
N PHE A 423 -9.95 24.04 13.48
CA PHE A 423 -10.34 24.64 12.19
C PHE A 423 -11.76 24.20 11.78
N LYS A 424 -12.08 22.92 11.96
CA LYS A 424 -13.45 22.39 11.74
C LYS A 424 -14.47 23.09 12.64
N MET A 425 -14.15 23.35 13.91
CA MET A 425 -15.09 23.93 14.87
C MET A 425 -15.35 25.43 14.65
N THR A 426 -14.37 26.16 14.11
CA THR A 426 -14.41 27.64 14.13
C THR A 426 -14.64 28.30 12.78
N GLY A 427 -14.43 27.62 11.64
CA GLY A 427 -14.70 28.19 10.31
C GLY A 427 -13.94 29.49 9.99
N SER A 428 -12.85 29.80 10.69
CA SER A 428 -12.26 31.15 10.71
C SER A 428 -11.23 31.39 9.59
N ARG A 429 -11.52 32.41 8.77
CA ARG A 429 -10.61 33.09 7.83
C ARG A 429 -9.52 33.85 8.58
N GLN A 430 -8.23 33.69 8.22
CA GLN A 430 -7.28 34.82 8.13
C GLN A 430 -5.89 34.48 7.54
N ASN A 431 -5.61 35.17 6.43
CA ASN A 431 -4.37 35.80 5.92
C ASN A 431 -3.03 35.05 5.80
N ILE A 432 -2.61 34.74 4.56
CA ILE A 432 -1.23 34.98 4.07
C ILE A 432 -1.23 35.50 2.60
N GLN A 433 -0.52 36.61 2.38
CA GLN A 433 -0.61 37.40 1.14
C GLN A 433 0.49 37.04 0.14
N SER A 434 0.21 36.00 -0.65
CA SER A 434 0.72 35.72 -2.01
C SER A 434 0.02 34.47 -2.62
N GLU A 435 -0.73 33.72 -1.81
CA GLU A 435 -1.47 32.48 -2.12
C GLU A 435 -2.92 32.67 -2.60
N LYS A 436 -3.39 33.92 -2.74
CA LYS A 436 -4.82 34.27 -2.92
C LYS A 436 -5.58 33.51 -4.01
N ILE A 437 -4.97 33.19 -5.16
CA ILE A 437 -5.71 32.50 -6.24
C ILE A 437 -5.95 31.02 -5.90
N ASN A 438 -4.92 30.33 -5.38
CA ASN A 438 -5.07 28.96 -4.94
C ASN A 438 -5.96 28.89 -3.69
N GLU A 439 -5.85 29.86 -2.78
CA GLU A 439 -6.77 29.97 -1.64
C GLU A 439 -8.21 30.17 -2.07
N ILE A 440 -8.51 31.04 -3.05
CA ILE A 440 -9.87 31.22 -3.57
C ILE A 440 -10.40 29.91 -4.16
N TYR A 441 -9.58 29.17 -4.90
CA TYR A 441 -9.99 27.87 -5.45
C TYR A 441 -10.18 26.80 -4.38
N GLN A 442 -9.32 26.77 -3.37
CA GLN A 442 -9.48 25.89 -2.21
C GLN A 442 -10.72 26.28 -1.39
N GLU A 443 -10.97 27.58 -1.17
CA GLU A 443 -12.16 28.08 -0.46
C GLU A 443 -13.43 27.71 -1.23
N ALA A 444 -13.44 27.82 -2.56
CA ALA A 444 -14.56 27.37 -3.39
C ALA A 444 -14.79 25.85 -3.29
N ILE A 445 -13.73 25.04 -3.33
CA ILE A 445 -13.83 23.58 -3.10
C ILE A 445 -14.42 23.29 -1.71
N MET A 446 -13.91 23.97 -0.67
CA MET A 446 -14.38 23.77 0.70
C MET A 446 -15.82 24.26 0.91
N GLU A 447 -16.27 25.29 0.20
CA GLU A 447 -17.67 25.76 0.27
C GLU A 447 -18.63 24.72 -0.29
N HIS A 448 -18.34 24.17 -1.47
CA HIS A 448 -19.13 23.07 -2.03
C HIS A 448 -18.99 21.76 -1.22
N ASP A 449 -17.92 21.58 -0.44
CA ASP A 449 -17.80 20.45 0.47
C ASP A 449 -18.73 20.58 1.70
N ARG A 450 -18.80 21.79 2.28
CA ARG A 450 -19.66 22.11 3.43
C ARG A 450 -21.12 22.20 3.07
N ASN A 451 -21.41 22.85 1.95
CA ASN A 451 -22.75 23.15 1.46
C ASN A 451 -22.95 22.59 0.03
N PRO A 452 -22.88 21.26 -0.16
CA PRO A 452 -23.00 20.67 -1.49
C PRO A 452 -24.42 20.86 -2.04
N HIS A 453 -24.51 21.38 -3.26
CA HIS A 453 -25.78 21.46 -4.00
C HIS A 453 -26.20 20.07 -4.48
N ASN A 454 -27.51 19.80 -4.56
CA ASN A 454 -28.08 18.54 -5.07
C ASN A 454 -27.59 17.26 -4.35
N PHE A 455 -27.09 17.38 -3.11
CA PHE A 455 -26.65 16.25 -2.29
C PHE A 455 -27.82 15.57 -1.55
N LYS A 456 -28.50 14.65 -2.23
CA LYS A 456 -29.62 13.86 -1.70
C LYS A 456 -29.83 12.60 -2.54
N ALA A 457 -30.39 11.56 -1.91
CA ALA A 457 -30.95 10.44 -2.67
C ALA A 457 -32.18 10.89 -3.47
N CYS A 458 -32.39 10.28 -4.64
CA CYS A 458 -33.61 10.43 -5.43
C CYS A 458 -34.15 9.04 -5.78
N PHE A 459 -35.10 8.55 -4.99
CA PHE A 459 -35.67 7.22 -5.16
C PHE A 459 -36.63 7.12 -6.35
N ASP A 460 -37.18 8.25 -6.79
CA ASP A 460 -38.10 8.32 -7.94
C ASP A 460 -37.38 8.69 -9.24
N CYS A 461 -36.05 8.82 -9.22
CA CYS A 461 -35.28 9.13 -10.42
C CYS A 461 -35.25 7.94 -11.38
N SER A 462 -35.37 8.23 -12.67
CA SER A 462 -35.47 7.24 -13.74
C SER A 462 -34.25 6.32 -13.85
N HIS A 463 -33.05 6.78 -13.47
CA HIS A 463 -31.81 6.00 -13.57
C HIS A 463 -30.83 6.33 -12.43
N SER A 464 -29.93 5.40 -12.12
CA SER A 464 -28.84 5.60 -11.18
C SER A 464 -27.60 4.78 -11.53
N ASP A 465 -26.42 5.26 -11.14
CA ASP A 465 -25.17 4.51 -11.25
C ASP A 465 -24.22 4.88 -10.10
N GLU A 466 -23.25 4.00 -9.83
CA GLU A 466 -22.30 4.14 -8.75
C GLU A 466 -20.85 4.26 -9.25
N GLY A 467 -20.08 5.12 -8.59
CA GLY A 467 -18.68 5.34 -8.85
C GLY A 467 -17.83 5.08 -7.61
N PHE A 468 -16.66 4.48 -7.82
CA PHE A 468 -15.71 4.23 -6.74
C PHE A 468 -14.28 4.64 -7.11
N ASN A 469 -13.61 5.38 -6.22
CA ASN A 469 -12.19 5.67 -6.32
C ASN A 469 -11.39 4.80 -5.33
N PRO A 470 -10.72 3.72 -5.80
CA PRO A 470 -10.03 2.78 -4.93
C PRO A 470 -8.79 3.36 -4.23
N PHE A 471 -8.32 4.53 -4.64
CA PHE A 471 -7.15 5.16 -4.04
C PHE A 471 -7.46 5.87 -2.72
N CYS A 472 -8.60 6.57 -2.64
CA CYS A 472 -8.98 7.37 -1.48
C CYS A 472 -10.23 6.88 -0.74
N GLY A 473 -11.02 5.97 -1.35
CA GLY A 473 -12.27 5.48 -0.77
C GLY A 473 -13.52 6.27 -1.16
N ASP A 474 -13.38 7.30 -2.02
CA ASP A 474 -14.54 8.06 -2.49
C ASP A 474 -15.55 7.12 -3.17
N HIS A 475 -16.78 7.13 -2.69
CA HIS A 475 -17.93 6.45 -3.28
C HIS A 475 -19.03 7.46 -3.58
N ILE A 476 -19.56 7.44 -4.80
CA ILE A 476 -20.65 8.30 -5.23
C ILE A 476 -21.76 7.43 -5.83
N VAL A 477 -23.00 7.78 -5.52
CA VAL A 477 -24.19 7.34 -6.24
C VAL A 477 -24.78 8.55 -6.93
N LEU A 478 -24.95 8.47 -8.25
CA LEU A 478 -25.63 9.48 -9.05
C LEU A 478 -27.05 9.01 -9.36
N TYR A 479 -28.00 9.94 -9.25
CA TYR A 479 -29.39 9.73 -9.62
C TYR A 479 -29.76 10.72 -10.72
N LEU A 480 -30.37 10.22 -11.79
CA LEU A 480 -30.65 10.99 -12.99
C LEU A 480 -32.09 10.78 -13.43
N ASP A 481 -32.80 11.90 -13.61
CA ASP A 481 -34.10 11.90 -14.26
C ASP A 481 -34.00 12.50 -15.66
N VAL A 482 -34.39 11.73 -16.66
CA VAL A 482 -34.21 12.06 -18.08
C VAL A 482 -35.53 11.94 -18.82
N GLU A 483 -35.89 12.99 -19.53
CA GLU A 483 -37.07 13.01 -20.40
C GLU A 483 -36.66 13.54 -21.78
N ASN A 484 -36.93 12.81 -22.85
CA ASN A 484 -36.59 13.21 -24.22
C ASN A 484 -35.12 13.65 -24.41
N ASN A 485 -34.18 12.89 -23.85
CA ASN A 485 -32.74 13.19 -23.80
C ASN A 485 -32.34 14.43 -23.00
N LEU A 486 -33.27 15.08 -22.30
CA LEU A 486 -33.04 16.24 -21.44
C LEU A 486 -32.93 15.80 -19.98
N ILE A 487 -31.87 16.24 -19.29
CA ILE A 487 -31.67 16.01 -17.86
C ILE A 487 -32.61 16.95 -17.09
N ARG A 488 -33.71 16.39 -16.56
CA ARG A 488 -34.71 17.14 -15.77
C ARG A 488 -34.22 17.40 -14.36
N ASP A 489 -33.69 16.37 -13.72
CA ASP A 489 -33.06 16.46 -12.42
C ASP A 489 -31.82 15.57 -12.34
N ILE A 490 -30.87 15.99 -11.52
CA ILE A 490 -29.66 15.24 -11.22
C ILE A 490 -29.28 15.50 -9.77
N THR A 491 -29.07 14.43 -9.03
CA THR A 491 -28.70 14.48 -7.62
C THR A 491 -27.64 13.44 -7.32
N PHE A 492 -26.95 13.59 -6.20
CA PHE A 492 -25.93 12.64 -5.80
C PHE A 492 -25.91 12.42 -4.29
N GLN A 493 -25.38 11.28 -3.89
CA GLN A 493 -25.06 10.97 -2.50
C GLN A 493 -23.76 10.17 -2.46
N GLY A 494 -23.12 10.07 -1.29
CA GLY A 494 -21.99 9.18 -1.09
C GLY A 494 -21.00 9.69 -0.05
N GLU A 495 -19.96 8.91 0.18
CA GLU A 495 -18.83 9.24 1.04
C GLU A 495 -17.70 9.77 0.18
N LEU A 496 -17.51 11.10 0.17
CA LEU A 496 -16.63 11.79 -0.77
C LEU A 496 -15.70 12.75 -0.04
N CYS A 497 -14.43 12.78 -0.46
CA CYS A 497 -13.51 13.86 -0.11
C CYS A 497 -13.97 15.21 -0.66
N ALA A 498 -13.43 16.31 -0.11
CA ALA A 498 -13.84 17.66 -0.48
C ALA A 498 -13.79 17.92 -2.00
N ILE A 499 -12.76 17.41 -2.69
CA ILE A 499 -12.59 17.58 -4.15
C ILE A 499 -13.67 16.82 -4.94
N ALA A 500 -13.95 15.58 -4.57
CA ALA A 500 -14.94 14.77 -5.28
C ALA A 500 -16.36 15.30 -5.03
N LYS A 501 -16.65 15.70 -3.78
CA LYS A 501 -17.93 16.31 -3.40
C LYS A 501 -18.13 17.66 -4.09
N SER A 502 -17.12 18.51 -4.12
CA SER A 502 -17.19 19.78 -4.85
C SER A 502 -17.38 19.56 -6.34
N SER A 503 -16.74 18.53 -6.90
CA SER A 503 -16.85 18.22 -8.33
C SER A 503 -18.24 17.72 -8.67
N ALA A 504 -18.82 16.86 -7.84
CA ALA A 504 -20.19 16.40 -7.98
C ALA A 504 -21.19 17.56 -7.86
N SER A 505 -21.03 18.42 -6.85
CA SER A 505 -21.88 19.60 -6.67
C SER A 505 -21.87 20.51 -7.90
N ILE A 506 -20.69 20.92 -8.37
CA ILE A 506 -20.56 21.78 -9.56
C ILE A 506 -21.07 21.07 -10.81
N MET A 507 -20.76 19.78 -10.97
CA MET A 507 -21.25 18.98 -12.11
C MET A 507 -22.77 18.98 -12.16
N THR A 508 -23.45 18.70 -11.05
CA THR A 508 -24.92 18.64 -11.02
C THR A 508 -25.55 19.98 -11.40
N ASP A 509 -25.00 21.11 -10.93
CA ASP A 509 -25.47 22.44 -11.33
C ASP A 509 -25.25 22.72 -12.82
N MET A 510 -24.11 22.26 -13.36
CA MET A 510 -23.78 22.45 -14.77
C MET A 510 -24.61 21.56 -15.71
N LEU A 511 -25.07 20.39 -15.26
CA LEU A 511 -25.73 19.40 -16.12
C LEU A 511 -27.25 19.48 -16.09
N LYS A 512 -27.86 20.03 -15.04
CA LYS A 512 -29.32 20.17 -14.95
C LYS A 512 -29.84 21.04 -16.11
N GLY A 513 -30.84 20.54 -16.83
CA GLY A 513 -31.41 21.19 -18.01
C GLY A 513 -30.58 21.07 -19.29
N LYS A 514 -29.50 20.28 -19.29
CA LYS A 514 -28.73 19.95 -20.51
C LYS A 514 -29.17 18.62 -21.11
N THR A 515 -28.85 18.42 -22.38
CA THR A 515 -29.02 17.11 -23.03
C THR A 515 -27.90 16.15 -22.63
N LEU A 516 -28.14 14.83 -22.75
CA LEU A 516 -27.11 13.81 -22.48
C LEU A 516 -25.84 14.04 -23.33
N LYS A 517 -26.01 14.42 -24.60
CA LYS A 517 -24.90 14.74 -25.52
C LYS A 517 -24.08 15.96 -25.08
N GLU A 518 -24.74 16.98 -24.54
CA GLU A 518 -24.05 18.15 -23.99
C GLU A 518 -23.28 17.80 -22.71
N ALA A 519 -23.81 16.89 -21.88
CA ALA A 519 -23.13 16.39 -20.69
C ALA A 519 -21.84 15.64 -21.04
N GLU A 520 -21.87 14.72 -22.01
CA GLU A 520 -20.67 14.06 -22.54
C GLU A 520 -19.66 15.08 -23.10
N GLY A 521 -20.15 16.08 -23.83
CA GLY A 521 -19.31 17.16 -24.36
C GLY A 521 -18.60 17.97 -23.28
N LEU A 522 -19.25 18.20 -22.13
CA LEU A 522 -18.65 18.86 -20.97
C LEU A 522 -17.58 18.01 -20.32
N PHE A 523 -17.84 16.72 -20.12
CA PHE A 523 -16.83 15.81 -19.58
C PHE A 523 -15.57 15.77 -20.46
N ASN A 524 -15.73 15.62 -21.78
CA ASN A 524 -14.60 15.59 -22.71
C ASN A 524 -13.77 16.88 -22.65
N ARG A 525 -14.41 18.04 -22.47
CA ARG A 525 -13.70 19.31 -22.27
C ARG A 525 -12.96 19.35 -20.93
N PHE A 526 -13.63 18.93 -19.84
CA PHE A 526 -13.04 18.90 -18.52
C PHE A 526 -11.84 17.94 -18.46
N TYR A 527 -12.03 16.70 -18.88
CA TYR A 527 -10.99 15.68 -18.95
C TYR A 527 -9.84 16.15 -19.86
N GLY A 528 -10.16 16.59 -21.09
CA GLY A 528 -9.16 17.05 -22.05
C GLY A 528 -8.33 18.24 -21.56
N ALA A 529 -8.93 19.17 -20.81
CA ALA A 529 -8.21 20.33 -20.28
C ALA A 529 -7.12 19.95 -19.27
N PHE A 530 -7.34 18.87 -18.52
CA PHE A 530 -6.48 18.47 -17.40
C PHE A 530 -5.67 17.18 -17.67
N SER A 531 -5.97 16.44 -18.74
CA SER A 531 -5.22 15.24 -19.15
C SER A 531 -4.09 15.53 -20.15
N SER A 532 -4.12 16.67 -20.85
CA SER A 532 -3.26 16.93 -22.02
C SER A 532 -1.85 17.46 -21.69
N GLY A 533 -1.51 17.71 -20.42
CA GLY A 533 -0.23 18.35 -20.03
C GLY A 533 -0.01 19.76 -20.59
N ASN A 534 -1.00 20.31 -21.31
CA ASN A 534 -0.89 21.54 -22.07
C ASN A 534 -1.66 22.63 -21.31
N ASN A 535 -0.97 23.34 -20.40
CA ASN A 535 -1.52 24.37 -19.51
C ASN A 535 -2.20 25.56 -20.23
N SER A 536 -2.16 25.63 -21.55
CA SER A 536 -2.56 26.79 -22.36
C SER A 536 -4.07 26.90 -22.65
N ARG A 537 -4.94 26.05 -22.07
CA ARG A 537 -6.39 26.00 -22.40
C ARG A 537 -7.39 26.09 -21.24
N ILE A 538 -6.94 26.28 -20.00
CA ILE A 538 -7.85 26.40 -18.84
C ILE A 538 -8.33 27.85 -18.71
N THR A 539 -9.52 28.13 -19.21
CA THR A 539 -10.16 29.46 -19.10
C THR A 539 -11.59 29.32 -18.61
N LYS A 540 -12.11 30.36 -17.93
CA LYS A 540 -13.52 30.41 -17.50
C LYS A 540 -14.50 30.24 -18.66
N GLY A 541 -14.14 30.72 -19.86
CA GLY A 541 -14.98 30.56 -21.05
C GLY A 541 -15.12 29.12 -21.54
N ASN A 542 -14.15 28.25 -21.26
CA ASN A 542 -14.14 26.86 -21.73
C ASN A 542 -14.67 25.87 -20.67
N LEU A 543 -14.33 26.10 -19.39
CA LEU A 543 -14.57 25.16 -18.29
C LEU A 543 -15.50 25.70 -17.20
N GLY A 544 -15.89 26.98 -17.24
CA GLY A 544 -16.73 27.59 -16.20
C GLY A 544 -16.13 27.43 -14.80
N ASP A 545 -16.96 26.96 -13.87
CA ASP A 545 -16.57 26.75 -12.47
C ASP A 545 -15.61 25.57 -12.28
N LEU A 546 -15.42 24.71 -13.29
CA LEU A 546 -14.40 23.64 -13.23
C LEU A 546 -12.97 24.17 -13.29
N THR A 547 -12.78 25.47 -13.58
CA THR A 547 -11.47 26.12 -13.50
C THR A 547 -10.87 26.09 -12.09
N ILE A 548 -11.67 25.86 -11.04
CA ILE A 548 -11.16 25.75 -9.66
C ILE A 548 -10.21 24.56 -9.46
N TYR A 549 -10.32 23.53 -10.30
CA TYR A 549 -9.44 22.36 -10.25
C TYR A 549 -8.06 22.61 -10.89
N SER A 550 -7.82 23.78 -11.48
CA SER A 550 -6.48 24.18 -11.98
C SER A 550 -5.40 24.15 -10.91
N SER A 551 -5.76 24.44 -9.66
CA SER A 551 -4.83 24.38 -8.53
C SER A 551 -4.34 22.96 -8.23
N ILE A 552 -5.10 21.92 -8.58
CA ILE A 552 -4.79 20.51 -8.27
C ILE A 552 -4.35 19.69 -9.50
N GLN A 553 -4.27 20.29 -10.69
CA GLN A 553 -3.91 19.60 -11.93
C GLN A 553 -2.56 18.88 -11.91
N HIS A 554 -1.62 19.38 -11.10
CA HIS A 554 -0.28 18.80 -10.95
C HIS A 554 -0.27 17.56 -10.04
N SER A 555 -1.41 17.18 -9.47
CA SER A 555 -1.56 16.00 -8.60
C SER A 555 -2.47 14.97 -9.29
N PRO A 556 -1.88 13.95 -9.97
CA PRO A 556 -2.65 12.93 -10.66
C PRO A 556 -3.65 12.20 -9.75
N ALA A 557 -3.29 11.98 -8.48
CA ALA A 557 -4.18 11.36 -7.49
C ALA A 557 -5.41 12.23 -7.19
N ARG A 558 -5.23 13.55 -7.00
CA ARG A 558 -6.33 14.48 -6.73
C ARG A 558 -7.23 14.69 -7.96
N MET A 559 -6.64 14.68 -9.16
CA MET A 559 -7.44 14.76 -10.39
C MET A 559 -8.38 13.56 -10.55
N LYS A 560 -7.99 12.36 -10.09
CA LYS A 560 -8.92 11.21 -10.08
C LYS A 560 -10.15 11.45 -9.19
N CYS A 561 -10.00 12.12 -8.04
CA CYS A 561 -11.14 12.53 -7.22
C CYS A 561 -12.05 13.52 -7.96
N ALA A 562 -11.46 14.52 -8.63
CA ALA A 562 -12.24 15.50 -9.40
C ALA A 562 -12.97 14.86 -10.59
N TYR A 563 -12.39 13.83 -11.23
CA TYR A 563 -13.02 13.14 -12.35
C TYR A 563 -14.07 12.10 -11.96
N LEU A 564 -14.05 11.58 -10.73
CA LEU A 564 -14.93 10.49 -10.31
C LEU A 564 -16.42 10.75 -10.61
N PRO A 565 -17.01 11.91 -10.22
CA PRO A 565 -18.42 12.18 -10.51
C PRO A 565 -18.71 12.19 -12.02
N TRP A 566 -17.80 12.76 -12.81
CA TRP A 566 -17.97 12.87 -14.26
C TRP A 566 -17.83 11.54 -14.99
N GLN A 567 -16.92 10.67 -14.54
CA GLN A 567 -16.79 9.30 -15.05
C GLN A 567 -18.04 8.49 -14.72
N THR A 568 -18.56 8.62 -13.49
CA THR A 568 -19.81 7.98 -13.08
C THR A 568 -20.98 8.44 -13.94
N MET A 569 -21.07 9.74 -14.22
CA MET A 569 -22.08 10.29 -15.13
C MET A 569 -21.94 9.75 -16.56
N THR A 570 -20.72 9.59 -17.05
CA THR A 570 -20.47 9.04 -18.39
C THR A 570 -20.90 7.57 -18.50
N ASN A 571 -20.62 6.77 -17.47
CA ASN A 571 -21.09 5.39 -17.40
C ASN A 571 -22.63 5.32 -17.37
N LEU A 572 -23.26 6.17 -16.54
CA LEU A 572 -24.70 6.28 -16.45
C LEU A 572 -25.35 6.64 -17.80
N ILE A 573 -24.79 7.61 -18.53
CA ILE A 573 -25.27 7.98 -19.89
C ILE A 573 -25.14 6.78 -20.83
N SER A 574 -24.01 6.06 -20.80
CA SER A 574 -23.80 4.87 -21.64
C SER A 574 -24.84 3.79 -21.34
N HIS A 575 -25.16 3.55 -20.07
CA HIS A 575 -26.19 2.57 -19.66
C HIS A 575 -27.59 2.96 -20.17
N ILE A 576 -27.94 4.25 -20.15
CA ILE A 576 -29.20 4.75 -20.72
C ILE A 576 -29.23 4.54 -22.25
N GLY A 577 -28.10 4.77 -22.93
CA GLY A 577 -27.96 4.53 -24.36
C GLY A 577 -28.13 3.06 -24.76
N THR A 578 -27.64 2.12 -23.93
CA THR A 578 -27.82 0.68 -24.18
C THR A 578 -29.27 0.22 -23.97
N LEU A 579 -29.94 0.74 -22.93
CA LEU A 579 -31.34 0.39 -22.64
C LEU A 579 -32.32 0.86 -23.74
N THR A 580 -32.06 2.04 -24.32
CA THR A 580 -32.87 2.56 -25.44
C THR A 580 -32.65 1.78 -26.74
N ALA A 581 -31.43 1.27 -26.98
CA ALA A 581 -31.12 0.42 -28.14
C ALA A 581 -31.71 -0.99 -28.03
N GLU A 582 -31.78 -1.57 -26.84
CA GLU A 582 -32.42 -2.87 -26.61
C GLU A 582 -33.95 -2.79 -26.74
N GLN A 583 -34.58 -1.70 -26.28
CA GLN A 583 -36.04 -1.49 -26.45
C GLN A 583 -36.47 -1.36 -27.91
N HIS A 584 -35.63 -0.81 -28.79
CA HIS A 584 -35.91 -0.73 -30.24
C HIS A 584 -35.80 -2.09 -30.97
N ASN A 585 -35.13 -3.09 -30.40
CA ASN A 585 -34.99 -4.41 -31.01
C ASN A 585 -36.16 -5.37 -30.70
N TYR A 586 -37.11 -4.98 -29.84
CA TYR A 586 -38.32 -5.76 -29.53
C TYR A 586 -39.59 -5.22 -30.21
N GLU A 587 -39.52 -4.11 -30.96
CA GLU A 587 -40.65 -3.53 -31.71
C GLU A 587 -40.48 -3.59 -33.24
N VAL A 588 -39.73 -4.57 -33.78
CA VAL A 588 -39.63 -4.82 -35.24
C VAL A 588 -40.29 -6.14 -35.62
#